data_AF-A0A7R8W0P7-F1
#
_entry.id   AF-A0A7R8W0P7-F1
#
_cell.length_a   1.000
_cell.length_b   1.000
_cell.length_c   1.000
_cell.angle_alpha   90.00
_cell.angle_beta   90.00
_cell.angle_gamma   90.00
#
_symmetry.space_group_name_H-M   'P 1'
#
loop_
_entity.id
_entity.type
_entity.pdbx_description
1 polymer ?
#
loop_
_entity_poly.entity_id
_entity_poly.type
_entity_poly.pdbx_seq_one_letter_code
_entity_poly.pdbx_strand_id
1 'polypeptide(L)'
;IPINEPAPGKKKSQIEEYVEYYGGAGVQHIALNTQDIIEAIRNLRARGTEFLSIPDTYYDTLRERLKADSIVIKEDLDILQELKILIDYDENGYLLQIFTKNMQDRPTLFLEVIQRHNHN
;
A
#
# COMPACT_ATOMS: atom_id res chain seq x y z
N ILE A 1 -15.51 5.23 -3.02
CA ILE A 1 -15.13 3.91 -3.57
C ILE A 1 -14.32 4.18 -4.83
N PRO A 2 -13.03 3.80 -4.87
CA PRO A 2 -12.21 3.95 -6.07
C PRO A 2 -12.75 3.09 -7.21
N ILE A 3 -12.80 3.66 -8.43
CA ILE A 3 -13.14 2.95 -9.65
C ILE A 3 -12.01 3.26 -10.64
N ASN A 4 -11.34 2.19 -11.10
CA ASN A 4 -10.18 2.29 -11.97
C ASN A 4 -10.53 1.80 -13.38
N GLU A 5 -9.94 2.42 -14.39
CA GLU A 5 -10.02 1.99 -15.79
C GLU A 5 -8.61 1.90 -16.42
N PRO A 6 -8.40 1.09 -17.47
CA PRO A 6 -7.14 1.06 -18.19
C PRO A 6 -6.81 2.42 -18.80
N ALA A 7 -5.55 2.85 -18.65
CA ALA A 7 -5.05 4.09 -19.25
C ALA A 7 -3.96 3.78 -20.30
N PRO A 8 -3.84 4.58 -21.38
CA PRO A 8 -2.76 4.42 -22.36
C PRO A 8 -1.38 4.58 -21.73
N GLY A 9 -0.45 3.68 -22.07
CA GLY A 9 0.91 3.72 -21.56
C GLY A 9 1.88 2.94 -22.45
N LYS A 10 3.19 3.10 -22.19
CA LYS A 10 4.24 2.35 -22.93
C LYS A 10 4.15 0.84 -22.69
N LYS A 11 3.64 0.45 -21.53
CA LYS A 11 3.36 -0.94 -21.14
C LYS A 11 1.87 -1.08 -20.86
N LYS A 12 1.40 -2.32 -20.93
CA LYS A 12 0.05 -2.71 -20.55
C LYS A 12 -0.30 -2.21 -19.15
N SER A 13 -1.52 -1.70 -18.99
CA SER A 13 -2.03 -1.29 -17.68
C SER A 13 -2.25 -2.52 -16.79
N GLN A 14 -1.94 -2.40 -15.50
CA GLN A 14 -2.28 -3.45 -14.52
C GLN A 14 -3.81 -3.62 -14.37
N ILE A 15 -4.61 -2.59 -14.69
CA ILE A 15 -6.07 -2.70 -14.75
C ILE A 15 -6.52 -3.53 -15.95
N GLU A 16 -5.83 -3.41 -17.08
CA GLU A 16 -6.11 -4.22 -18.27
C GLU A 16 -5.76 -5.69 -18.03
N GLU A 17 -4.62 -5.95 -17.38
CA GLU A 17 -4.25 -7.29 -16.93
C GLU A 17 -5.30 -7.89 -16.00
N TYR A 18 -5.76 -7.14 -14.98
CA TYR A 18 -6.84 -7.57 -14.11
C TYR A 18 -8.08 -7.99 -14.92
N VAL A 19 -8.56 -7.15 -15.85
CA VAL A 19 -9.79 -7.40 -16.62
C VAL A 19 -9.66 -8.65 -17.47
N GLU A 20 -8.50 -8.90 -18.08
CA GLU A 20 -8.27 -10.10 -18.88
C GLU A 20 -8.27 -11.38 -18.06
N TYR A 21 -7.56 -11.40 -16.92
CA TYR A 21 -7.48 -12.60 -16.07
C TYR A 21 -8.77 -12.85 -15.27
N TYR A 22 -9.51 -11.79 -14.95
CA TYR A 22 -10.78 -11.88 -14.26
C TYR A 22 -11.94 -12.20 -15.21
N GLY A 23 -11.86 -11.78 -16.47
CA GLY A 23 -12.92 -11.94 -17.48
C GLY A 23 -13.95 -10.81 -17.50
N GLY A 24 -13.61 -9.62 -16.96
CA GLY A 24 -14.51 -8.47 -16.91
C GLY A 24 -14.19 -7.51 -15.75
N ALA A 25 -15.12 -6.60 -15.46
CA ALA A 25 -15.04 -5.71 -14.31
C ALA A 25 -15.23 -6.48 -12.99
N GLY A 26 -14.58 -6.03 -11.92
CA GLY A 26 -14.71 -6.64 -10.60
C GLY A 26 -13.93 -5.91 -9.51
N VAL A 27 -13.93 -6.47 -8.30
CA VAL A 27 -13.22 -5.93 -7.15
C VAL A 27 -11.74 -6.31 -7.22
N GLN A 28 -10.88 -5.31 -7.38
CA GLN A 28 -9.44 -5.50 -7.46
C GLN A 28 -8.80 -5.69 -6.08
N HIS A 29 -9.16 -4.85 -5.11
CA HIS A 29 -8.66 -4.99 -3.74
C HIS A 29 -9.69 -4.55 -2.71
N ILE A 30 -9.47 -5.02 -1.49
CA ILE A 30 -10.23 -4.65 -0.30
C ILE A 30 -9.24 -4.11 0.72
N ALA A 31 -9.45 -2.86 1.14
CA ALA A 31 -8.63 -2.23 2.17
C ALA A 31 -9.21 -2.51 3.57
N LEU A 32 -8.38 -3.04 4.44
CA LEU A 32 -8.69 -3.38 5.83
C LEU A 32 -8.02 -2.35 6.75
N ASN A 33 -8.82 -1.53 7.40
CA ASN A 33 -8.31 -0.49 8.30
C ASN A 33 -7.89 -1.07 9.65
N THR A 34 -6.73 -0.67 10.15
CA THR A 34 -6.22 -0.99 11.49
C THR A 34 -5.82 0.28 12.25
N GLN A 35 -5.74 0.17 13.57
CA GLN A 35 -5.21 1.22 14.46
C GLN A 35 -3.75 0.97 14.85
N ASP A 36 -3.22 -0.22 14.56
CA ASP A 36 -1.81 -0.57 14.70
C ASP A 36 -1.37 -1.44 13.52
N ILE A 37 -0.78 -0.80 12.52
CA ILE A 37 -0.31 -1.42 11.30
C ILE A 37 1.01 -2.16 11.52
N ILE A 38 1.85 -1.72 12.46
CA ILE A 38 3.12 -2.38 12.75
C ILE A 38 2.84 -3.78 13.32
N GLU A 39 1.98 -3.86 14.33
CA GLU A 39 1.57 -5.14 14.91
C GLU A 39 0.82 -6.00 13.89
N ALA A 40 -0.12 -5.42 13.14
CA ALA A 40 -0.89 -6.14 12.13
C ALA A 40 0.01 -6.80 11.08
N ILE A 41 0.98 -6.05 10.53
CA ILE A 41 1.87 -6.56 9.49
C ILE A 41 2.86 -7.59 10.04
N ARG A 42 3.39 -7.40 11.26
CA ARG A 42 4.20 -8.43 11.93
C ARG A 42 3.43 -9.74 12.07
N ASN A 43 2.20 -9.67 12.57
CA ASN A 43 1.34 -10.84 12.78
C ASN A 43 0.93 -11.52 11.46
N LEU A 44 0.60 -10.75 10.42
CA LEU A 44 0.25 -11.28 9.10
C LEU A 44 1.44 -11.99 8.44
N ARG A 45 2.64 -11.38 8.48
CA ARG A 45 3.86 -12.02 7.98
C ARG A 45 4.20 -13.29 8.74
N ALA A 46 4.08 -13.29 10.08
CA ALA A 46 4.28 -14.47 10.90
C ALA A 46 3.30 -15.62 10.58
N ARG A 47 2.12 -15.29 10.06
CA ARG A 47 1.11 -16.26 9.60
C ARG A 47 1.26 -16.65 8.12
N GLY A 48 2.31 -16.18 7.45
CA GLY A 48 2.63 -16.55 6.07
C GLY A 48 2.03 -15.63 5.00
N THR A 49 1.42 -14.50 5.37
CA THR A 49 0.95 -13.53 4.37
C THR A 49 2.15 -12.86 3.69
N GLU A 50 2.15 -12.90 2.36
CA GLU A 50 3.16 -12.23 1.54
C GLU A 50 2.68 -10.85 1.10
N PHE A 51 3.61 -9.89 1.12
CA PHE A 51 3.36 -8.50 0.73
C PHE A 51 4.25 -8.11 -0.45
N LEU A 52 3.83 -7.09 -1.18
CA LEU A 52 4.70 -6.40 -2.12
C LEU A 52 5.86 -5.75 -1.37
N SER A 53 6.98 -5.59 -2.07
CA SER A 53 8.17 -4.92 -1.53
C SER A 53 8.44 -3.66 -2.32
N ILE A 54 9.03 -2.68 -1.65
CA ILE A 54 9.50 -1.43 -2.24
C ILE A 54 11.00 -1.26 -2.02
N PRO A 55 11.73 -0.56 -2.91
CA PRO A 55 13.15 -0.29 -2.73
C PRO A 55 13.42 0.60 -1.51
N ASP A 56 14.54 0.39 -0.83
CA ASP A 56 14.92 1.19 0.34
C ASP A 56 15.11 2.69 0.03
N THR A 57 15.48 3.00 -1.21
CA THR A 57 15.62 4.38 -1.71
C THR A 57 14.34 5.21 -1.60
N TYR A 58 13.17 4.57 -1.50
CA TYR A 58 11.91 5.24 -1.18
C TYR A 58 11.99 5.93 0.18
N TYR A 59 12.48 5.25 1.21
CA TYR A 59 12.55 5.79 2.57
C TYR A 59 13.65 6.84 2.71
N ASP A 60 14.74 6.72 1.95
CA ASP A 60 15.77 7.77 1.88
C ASP A 60 15.17 9.07 1.37
N THR A 61 14.43 8.99 0.25
CA THR A 61 13.74 10.14 -0.34
C THR A 61 12.66 10.69 0.59
N LEU A 62 11.90 9.82 1.26
CA LEU A 62 10.85 10.19 2.19
C LEU A 62 11.41 10.95 3.40
N ARG A 63 12.51 10.47 4.00
CA ARG A 63 13.17 11.15 5.13
C ARG A 63 13.61 12.57 4.76
N GLU A 64 14.08 12.80 3.54
CA GLU A 64 14.43 14.14 3.07
C GLU A 64 13.19 15.04 2.90
N ARG A 65 12.08 14.51 2.38
CA ARG A 65 10.83 15.27 2.25
C ARG A 65 10.23 15.64 3.60
N LEU A 66 10.20 14.70 4.55
CA LEU A 66 9.70 14.93 5.90
C LEU A 66 10.53 15.97 6.70
N LYS A 67 11.80 16.21 6.33
CA LYS A 67 12.59 17.31 6.91
C LYS A 67 12.16 18.68 6.39
N ALA A 68 11.64 18.75 5.16
CA ALA A 68 11.16 19.98 4.53
C ALA A 68 9.73 20.31 4.94
N ASP A 69 8.91 19.28 5.19
CA ASP A 69 7.51 19.41 5.56
C ASP A 69 7.31 19.44 7.08
N SER A 70 6.20 20.01 7.55
CA SER A 70 5.91 20.14 8.99
C SER A 70 5.18 18.92 9.59
N ILE A 71 4.98 17.86 8.81
CA ILE A 71 4.24 16.69 9.25
C ILE A 71 5.14 15.75 10.07
N VAL A 72 4.60 15.23 11.17
CA VAL A 72 5.30 14.30 12.05
C VAL A 72 4.62 12.94 12.00
N ILE A 73 5.35 11.95 11.48
CA ILE A 73 4.96 10.54 11.55
C ILE A 73 5.24 10.04 12.96
N LYS A 74 4.23 9.45 13.62
CA LYS A 74 4.35 8.97 15.00
C LYS A 74 5.10 7.64 15.10
N GLU A 75 4.92 6.80 14.09
CA GLU A 75 5.56 5.50 13.97
C GLU A 75 7.05 5.64 13.62
N ASP A 76 7.86 4.69 14.09
CA ASP A 76 9.29 4.65 13.78
C ASP A 76 9.52 4.34 12.29
N LEU A 77 10.14 5.27 11.56
CA LEU A 77 10.43 5.14 10.14
C LEU A 77 11.32 3.93 9.81
N ASP A 78 12.21 3.53 10.72
CA ASP A 78 13.07 2.38 10.51
C ASP A 78 12.26 1.08 10.58
N ILE A 79 11.27 1.01 11.49
CA ILE A 79 10.33 -0.12 11.56
C ILE A 79 9.42 -0.14 10.32
N LEU A 80 8.90 1.01 9.90
CA LEU A 80 8.09 1.09 8.68
C LEU A 80 8.90 0.64 7.45
N GLN A 81 10.18 0.98 7.38
CA GLN A 81 11.11 0.53 6.35
C GLN A 81 11.42 -0.97 6.40
N GLU A 82 11.59 -1.54 7.59
CA GLU A 82 11.74 -2.98 7.79
C GLU A 82 10.52 -3.72 7.22
N LEU A 83 9.32 -3.22 7.53
CA LEU A 83 8.06 -3.86 7.18
C LEU A 83 7.57 -3.54 5.75
N LYS A 84 8.26 -2.63 5.04
CA LYS A 84 7.92 -2.15 3.69
C LYS A 84 6.55 -1.45 3.61
N ILE A 85 6.19 -0.71 4.66
CA ILE A 85 4.95 0.08 4.73
C ILE A 85 5.14 1.44 4.04
N LEU A 86 4.27 1.74 3.09
CA LEU A 86 4.25 3.02 2.37
C LEU A 86 3.58 4.10 3.24
N ILE A 87 4.07 5.33 3.08
CA ILE A 87 3.54 6.54 3.71
C ILE A 87 3.10 7.52 2.63
N ASP A 88 1.87 7.99 2.73
CA ASP A 88 1.38 9.15 1.99
C ASP A 88 0.88 10.18 2.99
N TYR A 89 0.97 11.48 2.67
CA TYR A 89 0.62 12.52 3.63
C TYR A 89 0.22 13.84 2.95
N ASP A 90 -0.60 14.60 3.66
CA ASP A 90 -1.04 15.93 3.28
C ASP A 90 -0.88 16.92 4.45
N GLU A 91 -1.43 18.12 4.33
CA GLU A 91 -1.38 19.14 5.38
C GLU A 91 -2.16 18.78 6.66
N ASN A 92 -3.10 17.82 6.57
CA ASN A 92 -4.03 17.48 7.64
C ASN A 92 -3.64 16.18 8.37
N GLY A 93 -2.92 15.29 7.70
CA GLY A 93 -2.62 13.97 8.22
C GLY A 93 -1.77 13.10 7.31
N TYR A 94 -1.62 11.84 7.72
CA TYR A 94 -0.88 10.85 6.96
C TYR A 94 -1.58 9.49 6.94
N LEU A 95 -1.20 8.69 5.95
CA LEU A 95 -1.72 7.39 5.64
C LEU A 95 -0.56 6.39 5.61
N LEU A 96 -0.72 5.28 6.32
CA LEU A 96 0.16 4.12 6.24
C LEU A 96 -0.56 3.03 5.46
N GLN A 97 0.08 2.46 4.44
CA GLN A 97 -0.54 1.43 3.59
C GLN A 97 0.46 0.37 3.14
N ILE A 98 -0.02 -0.85 2.93
CA ILE A 98 0.77 -1.93 2.33
C ILE A 98 -0.16 -2.94 1.65
N PHE A 99 0.30 -3.47 0.52
CA PHE A 99 -0.46 -4.39 -0.32
C PHE A 99 0.08 -5.81 -0.21
N THR A 100 -0.81 -6.78 -0.10
CA THR A 100 -0.44 -8.20 -0.20
C THR A 100 -0.02 -8.53 -1.64
N LYS A 101 0.64 -9.67 -1.84
CA LYS A 101 0.61 -10.33 -3.16
C LYS A 101 -0.84 -10.73 -3.52
N ASN A 102 -1.05 -11.24 -4.72
CA ASN A 102 -2.37 -11.77 -5.13
C ASN A 102 -2.80 -12.91 -4.19
N MET A 103 -4.09 -12.95 -3.85
CA MET A 103 -4.69 -13.98 -2.98
C MET A 103 -4.91 -15.32 -3.70
N GLN A 104 -4.66 -15.34 -5.00
CA GLN A 104 -4.76 -16.51 -5.87
C GLN A 104 -3.73 -16.39 -7.00
N ASP A 105 -3.52 -17.46 -7.75
CA ASP A 105 -2.55 -17.49 -8.85
C ASP A 105 -2.85 -16.45 -9.93
N ARG A 106 -4.14 -16.15 -10.13
CA ARG A 106 -4.55 -15.11 -11.08
C ARG A 106 -4.24 -13.72 -10.51
N PRO A 107 -3.68 -12.80 -11.31
CA PRO A 107 -3.36 -11.44 -10.89
C PRO A 107 -4.62 -10.56 -10.80
N THR A 108 -5.53 -10.92 -9.90
CA THR A 108 -6.82 -10.24 -9.74
C THR A 108 -6.98 -9.64 -8.35
N LEU A 109 -7.35 -10.45 -7.35
CA LEU A 109 -7.67 -9.96 -6.01
C LEU A 109 -6.43 -9.91 -5.13
N PHE A 110 -6.19 -8.77 -4.51
CA PHE A 110 -5.26 -8.61 -3.39
C PHE A 110 -5.92 -7.84 -2.25
N LEU A 111 -5.25 -7.79 -1.11
CA LEU A 111 -5.71 -7.04 0.07
C LEU A 111 -4.77 -5.88 0.33
N GLU A 112 -5.32 -4.83 0.92
CA GLU A 112 -4.57 -3.70 1.45
C GLU A 112 -4.79 -3.65 2.96
N VAL A 113 -3.72 -3.40 3.72
CA VAL A 113 -3.83 -3.02 5.13
C VAL A 113 -3.50 -1.53 5.21
N ILE A 114 -4.39 -0.77 5.85
CA ILE A 114 -4.33 0.68 5.86
C ILE A 114 -4.50 1.20 7.29
N GLN A 115 -3.81 2.28 7.64
CA GLN A 115 -4.00 3.01 8.89
C GLN A 115 -3.96 4.51 8.60
N ARG A 116 -4.93 5.23 9.17
CA ARG A 116 -5.16 6.66 8.93
C ARG A 116 -4.90 7.46 10.19
N HIS A 117 -4.12 8.53 10.06
CA HIS A 117 -3.97 9.56 11.09
C HIS A 117 -4.45 10.88 10.53
N ASN A 118 -5.69 11.27 10.82
CA ASN A 118 -6.33 12.51 10.34
C ASN A 118 -6.31 12.70 8.82
N HIS A 119 -6.14 11.62 8.05
CA HIS A 119 -6.18 11.61 6.59
C HIS A 119 -7.36 10.75 6.13
N ASN A 120 -8.43 11.42 5.67
CA ASN A 120 -9.66 10.77 5.16
C ASN A 120 -9.58 10.55 3.66
#